data_AF-A0A839GPJ1-F1
#
_entry.id   AF-A0A839GPJ1-F1
#
_cell.length_a   1.000
_cell.length_b   1.000
_cell.length_c   1.000
_cell.angle_alpha   90.00
_cell.angle_beta   90.00
_cell.angle_gamma   90.00
#
_symmetry.space_group_name_H-M   'P 1'
#
loop_
_entity.id
_entity.type
_entity.pdbx_description
1 polymer ?
#
loop_
_entity_poly.entity_id
_entity_poly.type
_entity_poly.pdbx_seq_one_letter_code
_entity_poly.pdbx_strand_id
1 'polypeptide(L)'
;MTTSNPAAMIEHYQVLAELEREFPELTPELEDTQCKRNMYRQLSCFARFTNRFIDQQDLAQVRRCFQHANHLWQHGDQRVQAALQNSYLFALHMYQNSQLSMQLRILLGPALTRCAQQLTYAQLP
;
A
#
# COMPACT_ATOMS: atom_id res chain seq x y z
N MET A 1 14.39 -22.60 26.74
CA MET A 1 14.50 -21.20 26.32
C MET A 1 14.34 -21.16 24.81
N THR A 2 13.12 -20.97 24.33
CA THR A 2 12.81 -20.84 22.90
C THR A 2 13.17 -19.43 22.47
N THR A 3 14.24 -19.31 21.69
CA THR A 3 14.56 -18.07 20.98
C THR A 3 13.43 -17.75 20.03
N SER A 4 12.62 -16.73 20.37
CA SER A 4 11.68 -16.12 19.43
C SER A 4 12.47 -15.67 18.21
N ASN A 5 12.19 -16.29 17.07
CA ASN A 5 12.67 -15.81 15.77
C ASN A 5 12.16 -14.35 15.64
N PRO A 6 13.02 -13.33 15.45
CA PRO A 6 12.51 -12.00 15.16
C PRO A 6 11.62 -12.14 13.92
N ALA A 7 10.38 -11.64 14.00
CA ALA A 7 9.46 -11.65 12.87
C ALA A 7 10.23 -11.09 11.66
N ALA A 8 10.46 -11.91 10.65
CA ALA A 8 11.35 -11.57 9.55
C ALA A 8 10.85 -10.27 8.92
N MET A 9 11.70 -9.24 8.95
CA MET A 9 11.42 -7.95 8.35
C MET A 9 11.35 -8.11 6.83
N ILE A 10 10.36 -7.51 6.19
CA ILE A 10 10.20 -7.50 4.74
C ILE A 10 11.19 -6.49 4.18
N GLU A 11 12.23 -6.99 3.55
CA GLU A 11 13.20 -6.18 2.85
C GLU A 11 12.60 -5.65 1.53
N HIS A 12 13.02 -4.46 1.10
CA HIS A 12 12.56 -3.83 -0.13
C HIS A 12 12.60 -4.70 -1.40
N TYR A 13 13.51 -5.67 -1.49
CA TYR A 13 13.57 -6.60 -2.64
C TYR A 13 12.52 -7.72 -2.60
N GLN A 14 11.83 -7.90 -1.46
CA GLN A 14 10.79 -8.92 -1.27
C GLN A 14 9.39 -8.42 -1.63
N VAL A 15 9.20 -7.10 -1.75
CA VAL A 15 7.88 -6.48 -2.02
C VAL A 15 7.21 -7.03 -3.28
N LEU A 16 7.98 -7.26 -4.35
CA LEU A 16 7.45 -7.86 -5.57
C LEU A 16 6.81 -9.23 -5.30
N ALA A 17 7.55 -10.12 -4.64
CA ALA A 17 7.09 -11.47 -4.34
C ALA A 17 5.90 -11.47 -3.38
N GLU A 18 5.87 -10.54 -2.43
CA GLU A 18 4.73 -10.34 -1.53
C GLU A 18 3.47 -9.94 -2.30
N LEU A 19 3.57 -8.99 -3.24
CA LEU A 19 2.46 -8.54 -4.06
C LEU A 19 1.97 -9.61 -5.04
N GLU A 20 2.88 -10.34 -5.69
CA GLU A 20 2.51 -11.44 -6.61
C GLU A 20 1.82 -12.60 -5.86
N ARG A 21 2.26 -12.88 -4.63
CA ARG A 21 1.67 -13.92 -3.78
C ARG A 21 0.29 -13.52 -3.28
N GLU A 22 0.15 -12.31 -2.77
CA GLU A 22 -1.14 -11.85 -2.21
C GLU A 22 -2.13 -11.47 -3.31
N PHE A 23 -1.68 -10.89 -4.43
CA PHE A 23 -2.52 -10.42 -5.53
C PHE A 23 -2.06 -10.99 -6.89
N PRO A 24 -2.29 -12.29 -7.16
CA PRO A 24 -1.91 -12.90 -8.43
C PRO A 24 -2.44 -12.15 -9.66
N GLU A 25 -3.62 -11.53 -9.54
CA GLU A 25 -4.25 -10.70 -10.57
C GLU A 25 -3.45 -9.44 -10.95
N LEU A 26 -2.52 -9.00 -10.09
CA LEU A 26 -1.65 -7.86 -10.32
C LEU A 26 -0.35 -8.23 -11.06
N THR A 27 0.00 -9.53 -11.10
CA THR A 27 1.26 -10.06 -11.67
C THR A 27 1.56 -9.54 -13.08
N PRO A 28 0.60 -9.52 -14.04
CA PRO A 28 0.89 -9.04 -15.39
C PRO A 28 1.37 -7.57 -15.43
N GLU A 29 0.91 -6.73 -14.51
CA GLU A 29 1.34 -5.33 -14.40
C GLU A 29 2.66 -5.18 -13.64
N LEU A 30 3.00 -6.13 -12.77
CA LEU A 30 4.26 -6.16 -12.02
C LEU A 30 5.42 -6.71 -12.85
N GLU A 31 5.14 -7.61 -13.79
CA GLU A 31 6.14 -8.22 -14.67
C GLU A 31 6.63 -7.30 -15.79
N ASP A 32 5.97 -6.15 -16.02
CA ASP A 32 6.53 -5.11 -16.88
C ASP A 32 7.95 -4.77 -16.42
N THR A 33 8.89 -4.71 -17.38
CA THR A 33 10.34 -4.69 -17.08
C THR A 33 10.72 -3.51 -16.20
N GLN A 34 10.00 -2.39 -16.32
CA GLN A 34 10.24 -1.21 -15.51
C GLN A 34 9.67 -1.35 -14.09
N CYS A 35 8.54 -2.04 -13.91
CA CYS A 35 7.93 -2.31 -12.62
C CYS A 35 8.70 -3.38 -11.84
N LYS A 36 9.07 -4.48 -12.49
CA LYS A 36 9.76 -5.61 -11.87
C LYS A 36 11.04 -5.24 -11.10
N ARG A 37 11.77 -4.22 -11.57
CA ARG A 37 13.06 -3.80 -10.98
C ARG A 37 12.98 -2.62 -10.02
N ASN A 38 11.81 -2.04 -9.81
CA ASN A 38 11.68 -0.80 -9.03
C ASN A 38 10.49 -0.86 -8.08
N MET A 39 10.77 -0.98 -6.78
CA MET A 39 9.77 -1.05 -5.71
C MET A 39 8.80 0.15 -5.70
N TYR A 40 9.26 1.37 -5.99
CA TYR A 40 8.37 2.53 -6.07
C TYR A 40 7.33 2.35 -7.19
N ARG A 41 7.75 1.78 -8.33
CA ARG A 41 6.83 1.47 -9.43
C ARG A 41 5.91 0.30 -9.09
N GLN A 42 6.40 -0.72 -8.40
CA GLN A 42 5.56 -1.82 -7.89
C GLN A 42 4.45 -1.29 -6.99
N LEU A 43 4.79 -0.41 -6.04
CA LEU A 43 3.82 0.19 -5.12
C LEU A 43 2.91 1.21 -5.80
N SER A 44 3.35 1.89 -6.86
CA SER A 44 2.45 2.70 -7.72
C SER A 44 1.50 1.83 -8.53
N CYS A 45 1.93 0.66 -9.03
CA CYS A 45 1.03 -0.33 -9.64
C CYS A 45 0.01 -0.84 -8.62
N PHE A 46 0.45 -1.15 -7.40
CA PHE A 46 -0.46 -1.53 -6.33
C PHE A 46 -1.47 -0.43 -5.99
N ALA A 47 -1.06 0.84 -5.99
CA ALA A 47 -1.97 1.97 -5.76
C ALA A 47 -3.04 2.08 -6.86
N ARG A 48 -2.64 1.95 -8.13
CA ARG A 48 -3.56 1.92 -9.27
C ARG A 48 -4.55 0.77 -9.15
N PHE A 49 -4.08 -0.41 -8.75
CA PHE A 49 -4.92 -1.57 -8.49
C PHE A 49 -5.94 -1.30 -7.38
N THR A 50 -5.51 -0.73 -6.25
CA THR A 50 -6.41 -0.33 -5.16
C THR A 50 -7.42 0.72 -5.59
N ASN A 51 -7.00 1.73 -6.36
CA ASN A 51 -7.89 2.80 -6.83
C ASN A 51 -9.02 2.25 -7.71
N ARG A 52 -8.79 1.20 -8.51
CA ARG A 52 -9.88 0.55 -9.29
C ARG A 52 -11.02 0.11 -8.37
N PHE A 53 -10.72 -0.48 -7.21
CA PHE A 53 -11.74 -0.90 -6.25
C PHE A 53 -12.36 0.27 -5.49
N ILE A 54 -11.59 1.32 -5.21
CA ILE A 54 -12.13 2.56 -4.63
C ILE A 54 -13.15 3.18 -5.58
N ASP A 55 -12.80 3.32 -6.86
CA ASP A 55 -13.64 3.92 -7.89
C ASP A 55 -14.91 3.08 -8.14
N GLN A 56 -14.80 1.74 -8.01
CA GLN A 56 -15.93 0.80 -8.09
C GLN A 56 -16.72 0.65 -6.78
N GLN A 57 -16.28 1.29 -5.70
CA GLN A 57 -16.85 1.16 -4.34
C GLN A 57 -16.87 -0.28 -3.81
N ASP A 58 -15.95 -1.14 -4.28
CA ASP A 58 -15.76 -2.49 -3.75
C ASP A 58 -14.96 -2.45 -2.44
N LEU A 59 -15.66 -2.14 -1.35
CA LEU A 59 -15.04 -2.00 -0.03
C LEU A 59 -14.39 -3.29 0.50
N ALA A 60 -14.80 -4.46 0.00
CA ALA A 60 -14.20 -5.72 0.40
C ALA A 60 -12.78 -5.85 -0.17
N GLN A 61 -12.61 -5.55 -1.46
CA GLN A 61 -11.29 -5.56 -2.09
C GLN A 61 -10.40 -4.40 -1.60
N VAL A 62 -10.98 -3.21 -1.37
CA VAL A 62 -10.24 -2.10 -0.74
C VAL A 62 -9.70 -2.51 0.63
N ARG A 63 -10.52 -3.17 1.46
CA ARG A 63 -10.09 -3.68 2.77
C ARG A 63 -8.90 -4.64 2.64
N ARG A 64 -8.96 -5.59 1.69
CA ARG A 64 -7.86 -6.55 1.45
C ARG A 64 -6.57 -5.82 1.05
N CYS A 65 -6.66 -4.84 0.14
CA CYS A 65 -5.51 -4.02 -0.24
C CYS A 65 -4.91 -3.27 0.97
N PHE A 66 -5.77 -2.64 1.78
CA PHE A 66 -5.32 -1.88 2.95
C PHE A 66 -4.76 -2.76 4.07
N GLN A 67 -5.27 -3.98 4.25
CA GLN A 67 -4.69 -4.95 5.18
C GLN A 67 -3.26 -5.32 4.76
N HIS A 68 -3.04 -5.60 3.47
CA HIS A 68 -1.70 -5.90 2.98
C HIS A 68 -0.77 -4.67 3.05
N ALA A 69 -1.26 -3.47 2.74
CA ALA A 69 -0.48 -2.23 2.92
C ALA A 69 -0.07 -2.02 4.39
N ASN A 70 -0.94 -2.32 5.37
CA ASN A 70 -0.58 -2.27 6.79
C ASN A 70 0.46 -3.34 7.15
N HIS A 71 0.36 -4.53 6.56
CA HIS A 71 1.36 -5.58 6.76
C HIS A 71 2.75 -5.12 6.29
N LEU A 72 2.84 -4.56 5.07
CA LEU A 72 4.09 -3.98 4.54
C LEU A 72 4.61 -2.82 5.40
N TRP A 73 3.72 -1.99 5.95
CA TRP A 73 4.12 -0.90 6.85
C TRP A 73 4.70 -1.40 8.18
N GLN A 74 4.06 -2.39 8.79
CA GLN A 74 4.43 -2.91 10.12
C GLN A 74 5.68 -3.77 10.09
N HIS A 75 5.87 -4.53 9.00
CA HIS A 75 6.93 -5.51 8.88
C HIS A 75 8.01 -5.14 7.87
N GLY A 76 7.80 -4.11 7.05
CA GLY A 76 8.77 -3.65 6.07
C GLY A 76 9.94 -2.88 6.66
N ASP A 77 11.08 -2.96 5.99
CA ASP A 77 12.23 -2.10 6.25
C ASP A 77 11.89 -0.60 6.03
N GLN A 78 12.79 0.29 6.43
CA GLN A 78 12.56 1.73 6.28
C GLN A 78 12.36 2.16 4.81
N ARG A 79 12.94 1.45 3.85
CA ARG A 79 12.77 1.74 2.42
C ARG A 79 11.38 1.35 1.95
N VAL A 80 10.84 0.23 2.40
CA VAL A 80 9.45 -0.19 2.15
C VAL A 80 8.49 0.85 2.68
N GLN A 81 8.67 1.28 3.94
CA GLN A 81 7.82 2.31 4.55
C GLN A 81 7.86 3.63 3.76
N ALA A 82 9.06 4.09 3.38
CA ALA A 82 9.23 5.29 2.58
C ALA A 82 8.58 5.16 1.19
N ALA A 83 8.73 4.02 0.52
CA ALA A 83 8.11 3.80 -0.78
C ALA A 83 6.59 3.66 -0.70
N LEU A 84 6.06 3.04 0.36
CA LEU A 84 4.62 2.96 0.61
C LEU A 84 4.02 4.37 0.80
N GLN A 85 4.71 5.23 1.55
CA GLN A 85 4.28 6.62 1.71
C GLN A 85 4.28 7.38 0.37
N ASN A 86 5.38 7.32 -0.38
CA ASN A 86 5.59 8.17 -1.56
C ASN A 86 4.91 7.66 -2.84
N SER A 87 4.69 6.35 -2.97
CA SER A 87 4.17 5.74 -4.20
C SER A 87 2.80 5.12 -4.05
N TYR A 88 2.45 4.63 -2.85
CA TYR A 88 1.15 4.04 -2.60
C TYR A 88 0.17 5.05 -2.00
N LEU A 89 0.41 5.52 -0.77
CA LEU A 89 -0.51 6.42 -0.07
C LEU A 89 -0.72 7.73 -0.82
N PHE A 90 0.36 8.31 -1.36
CA PHE A 90 0.29 9.54 -2.16
C PHE A 90 -0.64 9.42 -3.37
N ALA A 91 -0.75 8.23 -3.96
CA ALA A 91 -1.50 7.99 -5.19
C ALA A 91 -2.96 7.57 -4.95
N LEU A 92 -3.39 7.34 -3.71
CA LEU A 92 -4.75 6.86 -3.41
C LEU A 92 -5.80 7.98 -3.57
N HIS A 93 -6.95 7.64 -4.16
CA HIS A 93 -8.07 8.56 -4.37
C HIS A 93 -8.92 8.81 -3.10
N MET A 94 -8.32 8.76 -1.91
CA MET A 94 -9.03 8.73 -0.62
C MET A 94 -9.91 9.96 -0.33
N TYR A 95 -9.58 11.10 -0.94
CA TYR A 95 -10.22 12.38 -0.66
C TYR A 95 -11.05 12.93 -1.82
N GLN A 96 -11.11 12.21 -2.95
CA GLN A 96 -11.84 12.66 -4.14
C GLN A 96 -13.36 12.58 -3.97
N ASN A 97 -13.85 11.65 -3.12
CA ASN A 97 -15.26 11.50 -2.81
C ASN A 97 -15.49 11.67 -1.29
N SER A 98 -16.15 12.76 -0.91
CA SER A 98 -16.40 13.10 0.50
C SER A 98 -17.19 12.03 1.24
N GLN A 99 -18.14 11.35 0.58
CA GLN A 99 -19.00 10.32 1.17
C GLN A 99 -18.22 9.04 1.52
N LEU A 100 -17.25 8.64 0.68
CA LEU A 100 -16.43 7.44 0.91
C LEU A 100 -15.20 7.72 1.78
N SER A 101 -14.74 8.98 1.85
CA SER A 101 -13.47 9.34 2.49
C SER A 101 -13.37 8.93 3.97
N MET A 102 -14.48 8.92 4.71
CA MET A 102 -14.50 8.48 6.11
C MET A 102 -14.36 6.97 6.22
N GLN A 103 -15.10 6.21 5.40
CA GLN A 103 -15.02 4.75 5.38
C GLN A 103 -13.63 4.28 4.95
N LEU A 104 -13.04 4.90 3.91
CA LEU A 104 -11.69 4.58 3.45
C LEU A 104 -10.64 4.80 4.55
N ARG A 105 -10.75 5.88 5.34
CA ARG A 105 -9.86 6.12 6.49
C ARG A 105 -10.00 5.06 7.58
N ILE A 106 -11.22 4.62 7.88
CA ILE A 106 -11.45 3.53 8.84
C ILE A 106 -10.81 2.24 8.34
N LEU A 107 -10.99 1.91 7.06
CA LEU A 107 -10.42 0.70 6.45
C LEU A 107 -8.89 0.75 6.37
N LEU A 108 -8.31 1.91 6.07
CA LEU A 108 -6.86 2.08 5.95
C LEU A 108 -6.15 1.84 7.28
N GLY A 109 -6.85 2.03 8.41
CA GLY A 109 -6.31 1.84 9.74
C GLY A 109 -5.49 3.04 10.22
N PRO A 110 -5.23 3.10 11.55
CA PRO A 110 -4.77 4.33 12.20
C PRO A 110 -3.33 4.72 11.83
N ALA A 111 -2.44 3.76 11.59
CA ALA A 111 -1.04 4.03 11.28
C ALA A 111 -0.89 4.74 9.92
N LEU A 112 -1.44 4.11 8.87
CA LEU A 112 -1.39 4.65 7.52
C LEU A 112 -2.28 5.88 7.34
N THR A 113 -3.39 5.99 8.07
CA THR A 113 -4.22 7.22 8.06
C THR A 113 -3.44 8.43 8.58
N ARG A 114 -2.68 8.30 9.67
CA ARG A 114 -1.85 9.41 10.18
C ARG A 114 -0.78 9.82 9.16
N CYS A 115 -0.14 8.84 8.53
CA CYS A 115 0.85 9.09 7.49
C CYS A 115 0.23 9.81 6.27
N ALA A 116 -0.92 9.33 5.79
CA ALA A 116 -1.64 9.95 4.68
C ALA A 116 -2.08 11.39 5.00
N GLN A 117 -2.56 11.66 6.22
CA GLN A 117 -2.91 13.02 6.66
C GLN A 117 -1.71 13.97 6.64
N GLN A 118 -0.55 13.52 7.14
CA GLN A 118 0.68 14.33 7.12
C GLN A 118 1.10 14.71 5.69
N LEU A 119 0.94 13.81 4.72
CA LEU A 119 1.16 14.10 3.30
C LEU A 119 0.21 15.18 2.77
N THR A 120 -1.08 15.11 3.11
CA THR A 120 -2.07 16.10 2.67
C THR A 120 -1.80 17.49 3.27
N TYR A 121 -1.43 17.57 4.55
CA TYR A 121 -1.12 18.84 5.19
C TYR A 121 0.17 19.48 4.66
N ALA A 122 1.16 18.69 4.25
CA ALA A 122 2.40 19.20 3.63
C ALA A 122 2.18 19.82 2.24
N GLN A 123 0.98 19.67 1.65
CA GLN A 123 0.62 20.20 0.32
C GLN A 123 -0.26 21.45 0.37
N LEU A 124 -0.64 21.91 1.57
CA LEU A 124 -1.33 23.20 1.72
C LEU A 124 -0.27 24.33 1.72
N PRO A 125 -0.43 25.38 0.90
CA PRO A 125 0.51 26.50 0.81
C PRO A 125 0.62 27.30 2.12
#